data_AF-A0A1V6F451-F1
#
_entry.id   AF-A0A1V6F451-F1
#
_cell.length_a   1.000
_cell.length_b   1.000
_cell.length_c   1.000
_cell.angle_alpha   90.00
_cell.angle_beta   90.00
_cell.angle_gamma   90.00
#
_symmetry.space_group_name_H-M   'P 1'
#
loop_
_entity.id
_entity.type
_entity.pdbx_description
1 polymer ?
#
loop_
_entity_poly.entity_id
_entity_poly.type
_entity_poly.pdbx_seq_one_letter_code
_entity_poly.pdbx_strand_id
1 'polypeptide(L)'
;MQLKDSRCRHDHEFPCDPAILARAALSHGLWHETDTEIDAAFSAAEERALLLRWVRREMRRRLTPRERRFLEQHYFAAQPASEVARRNGVHPTTVTRGLRRAVAKLRKAAHANGRGGPEDEAVIRAIKKRCW
;
A
#
# COMPACT_ATOMS: atom_id res chain seq x y z
N MET A 1 -5.32 -20.85 -49.08
CA MET A 1 -5.86 -20.81 -47.70
C MET A 1 -5.73 -19.36 -47.23
N GLN A 2 -6.81 -18.58 -47.39
CA GLN A 2 -6.78 -17.12 -47.16
C GLN A 2 -6.96 -16.82 -45.67
N LEU A 3 -6.05 -16.02 -45.12
CA LEU A 3 -6.13 -15.45 -43.78
C LEU A 3 -7.32 -14.48 -43.74
N LYS A 4 -8.36 -14.80 -42.97
CA LYS A 4 -9.42 -13.84 -42.66
C LYS A 4 -8.91 -12.87 -41.61
N ASP A 5 -8.75 -11.65 -42.08
CA ASP A 5 -8.46 -10.43 -41.35
C ASP A 5 -9.65 -10.08 -40.44
N SER A 6 -9.58 -10.48 -39.17
CA SER A 6 -10.64 -10.24 -38.18
C SER A 6 -10.55 -8.84 -37.61
N ARG A 7 -10.94 -7.82 -38.38
CA ARG A 7 -11.15 -6.45 -37.90
C ARG A 7 -12.62 -6.25 -37.53
N CYS A 8 -12.94 -6.48 -36.26
CA CYS A 8 -14.15 -5.94 -35.64
C CYS A 8 -13.77 -5.21 -34.35
N ARG A 9 -13.40 -3.94 -34.46
CA ARG A 9 -13.55 -2.97 -33.36
C ARG A 9 -14.89 -2.27 -33.59
N HIS A 10 -15.95 -2.80 -33.00
CA HIS A 10 -17.15 -2.01 -32.79
C HIS A 10 -16.95 -1.26 -31.48
N ASP A 11 -16.54 0.01 -31.60
CA ASP A 11 -16.75 0.97 -30.52
C ASP A 11 -18.28 1.14 -30.41
N HIS A 12 -18.87 0.45 -29.44
CA HIS A 12 -20.28 0.61 -29.12
C HIS A 12 -20.46 1.98 -28.46
N GLU A 13 -20.75 2.99 -29.27
CA GLU A 13 -21.20 4.28 -28.78
C GLU A 13 -22.65 4.13 -28.30
N PHE A 14 -22.87 4.29 -26.99
CA PHE A 14 -24.20 4.33 -26.41
C PHE A 14 -24.69 5.78 -26.44
N PRO A 15 -25.66 6.15 -27.29
CA PRO A 15 -26.24 7.49 -27.26
C PRO A 15 -26.99 7.65 -25.94
N CYS A 16 -26.38 8.37 -25.00
CA CYS A 16 -26.97 8.73 -23.73
C CYS A 16 -27.31 10.22 -23.78
N ASP A 17 -28.54 10.57 -23.40
CA ASP A 17 -28.94 11.95 -23.23
C ASP A 17 -28.12 12.57 -22.07
N PRO A 18 -27.39 13.67 -22.29
CA PRO A 18 -26.61 14.33 -21.25
C PRO A 18 -27.46 14.74 -20.04
N ALA A 19 -28.76 14.98 -20.22
CA ALA A 19 -29.67 15.26 -19.10
C ALA A 19 -29.84 14.05 -18.16
N ILE A 20 -29.75 12.82 -18.67
CA ILE A 20 -29.80 11.60 -17.85
C ILE A 20 -28.55 11.49 -16.99
N LEU A 21 -27.37 11.81 -17.53
CA LEU A 21 -26.12 11.83 -16.78
C LEU A 21 -26.14 12.90 -15.67
N ALA A 22 -26.66 14.09 -15.97
CA ALA A 22 -26.81 15.16 -14.98
C ALA A 22 -27.74 14.74 -13.82
N ARG A 23 -28.84 14.02 -14.12
CA ARG A 23 -29.75 13.50 -13.09
C ARG A 23 -29.14 12.37 -12.28
N ALA A 24 -28.37 11.48 -12.92
CA ALA A 24 -27.63 10.41 -12.24
C ALA A 24 -26.55 10.98 -11.32
N ALA A 25 -25.87 12.06 -11.72
CA ALA A 25 -24.88 12.76 -10.90
C ALA A 25 -25.48 13.35 -9.61
N LEU A 26 -26.76 13.78 -9.65
CA LEU A 26 -27.49 14.26 -8.46
C LEU A 26 -28.09 13.12 -7.63
N SER A 27 -28.27 11.94 -8.25
CA SER A 27 -28.85 10.76 -7.63
C SER A 27 -27.74 9.92 -7.01
N HIS A 28 -27.35 10.28 -5.81
CA HIS A 28 -26.43 9.50 -5.00
C HIS A 28 -26.99 8.08 -4.79
N GLY A 29 -26.42 7.08 -5.48
CA GLY A 29 -26.81 5.67 -5.32
C GLY A 29 -26.56 5.19 -3.89
N LEU A 30 -27.19 4.09 -3.45
CA LEU A 30 -27.06 3.58 -2.07
C LEU A 30 -25.60 3.29 -1.62
N TRP A 31 -24.65 3.27 -2.56
CA TRP A 31 -23.24 2.97 -2.38
C TRP A 31 -22.31 4.19 -2.65
N HIS A 32 -22.85 5.41 -2.65
CA HIS A 32 -22.03 6.62 -2.73
C HIS A 32 -21.30 6.85 -1.40
N GLU A 33 -20.03 7.21 -1.48
CA GLU A 33 -19.32 7.79 -0.34
C GLU A 33 -19.82 9.23 -0.18
N THR A 34 -20.18 9.60 1.05
CA THR A 34 -20.49 10.98 1.41
C THR A 34 -19.23 11.83 1.36
N ASP A 35 -19.34 13.15 1.13
CA ASP A 35 -18.18 14.07 1.16
C ASP A 35 -17.35 13.91 2.45
N THR A 36 -18.02 13.67 3.58
CA THR A 36 -17.35 13.41 4.86
C THR A 36 -16.56 12.10 4.89
N GLU A 37 -17.05 11.05 4.23
CA GLU A 37 -16.33 9.77 4.11
C GLU A 37 -15.13 9.91 3.16
N ILE A 38 -15.29 10.67 2.09
CA ILE A 38 -14.22 11.00 1.14
C ILE A 38 -13.08 11.73 1.87
N ASP A 39 -13.40 12.79 2.62
CA ASP A 39 -12.42 13.57 3.39
C ASP A 39 -11.71 12.73 4.46
N ALA A 40 -12.46 11.84 5.13
CA ALA A 40 -11.89 10.90 6.09
C ALA A 40 -10.94 9.90 5.40
N ALA A 41 -11.30 9.40 4.22
CA ALA A 41 -10.47 8.51 3.43
C ALA A 41 -9.17 9.19 2.97
N PHE A 42 -9.25 10.45 2.51
CA PHE A 42 -8.07 11.25 2.17
C PHE A 42 -7.16 11.47 3.37
N SER A 43 -7.71 11.90 4.51
CA SER A 43 -6.95 12.10 5.75
C SER A 43 -6.24 10.81 6.19
N ALA A 44 -6.92 9.67 6.10
CA ALA A 44 -6.33 8.37 6.38
C ALA A 44 -5.22 7.98 5.38
N ALA A 45 -5.39 8.32 4.10
CA ALA A 45 -4.37 8.09 3.07
C ALA A 45 -3.11 8.93 3.32
N GLU A 46 -3.25 10.18 3.72
CA GLU A 46 -2.13 11.06 4.08
C GLU A 46 -1.35 10.54 5.30
N GLU A 47 -2.05 10.11 6.35
CA GLU A 47 -1.43 9.50 7.54
C GLU A 47 -0.66 8.23 7.14
N ARG A 48 -1.25 7.36 6.31
CA ARG A 48 -0.57 6.17 5.77
C ARG A 48 0.66 6.53 4.94
N ALA A 49 0.58 7.58 4.13
CA ALA A 49 1.71 8.04 3.31
C ALA A 49 2.89 8.51 4.20
N LEU A 50 2.61 9.26 5.27
CA LEU A 50 3.61 9.65 6.27
C LEU A 50 4.27 8.42 6.91
N LEU A 51 3.48 7.46 7.36
CA LEU A 51 3.99 6.21 7.94
C LEU A 51 4.86 5.42 6.95
N LEU A 52 4.45 5.33 5.68
CA LEU A 52 5.23 4.67 4.64
C LEU A 52 6.54 5.39 4.33
N ARG A 53 6.54 6.72 4.30
CA ARG A 53 7.77 7.52 4.16
C ARG A 53 8.73 7.24 5.32
N TRP A 54 8.22 7.21 6.54
CA TRP A 54 9.00 6.85 7.73
C TRP A 54 9.59 5.44 7.62
N VAL A 55 8.78 4.44 7.28
CA VAL A 55 9.23 3.05 7.14
C VAL A 55 10.33 2.94 6.09
N ARG A 56 10.13 3.53 4.91
CA ARG A 56 11.14 3.51 3.83
C ARG A 56 12.44 4.19 4.25
N ARG A 57 12.37 5.31 5.00
CA ARG A 57 13.54 5.99 5.55
C ARG A 57 14.31 5.10 6.51
N GLU A 58 13.64 4.51 7.50
CA GLU A 58 14.30 3.66 8.49
C GLU A 58 14.78 2.32 7.92
N MET A 59 14.09 1.78 6.90
CA MET A 59 14.54 0.63 6.11
C MET A 59 15.91 0.89 5.46
N ARG A 60 16.13 2.08 4.89
CA ARG A 60 17.43 2.43 4.27
C ARG A 60 18.55 2.58 5.30
N ARG A 61 18.22 3.10 6.50
CA ARG A 61 19.22 3.40 7.53
C ARG A 61 19.64 2.19 8.36
N ARG A 62 18.69 1.31 8.72
CA ARG A 62 18.91 0.30 9.78
C ARG A 62 18.95 -1.15 9.28
N LEU A 63 18.42 -1.42 8.09
CA LEU A 63 18.31 -2.78 7.57
C LEU A 63 19.45 -3.06 6.60
N THR A 64 19.97 -4.28 6.68
CA THR A 64 20.88 -4.78 5.66
C THR A 64 20.16 -4.88 4.31
N PRO A 65 20.86 -4.82 3.17
CA PRO A 65 20.25 -4.96 1.85
C PRO A 65 19.40 -6.24 1.71
N ARG A 66 19.85 -7.34 2.35
CA ARG A 66 19.14 -8.62 2.36
C ARG A 66 17.85 -8.58 3.17
N GLU A 67 17.89 -8.03 4.38
CA GLU A 67 16.69 -7.84 5.22
C GLU A 67 15.65 -6.95 4.53
N ARG A 68 16.11 -5.87 3.89
CA ARG A 68 15.28 -4.95 3.13
C ARG A 68 14.57 -5.66 1.97
N ARG A 69 15.32 -6.44 1.18
CA ARG A 69 14.77 -7.22 0.06
C ARG A 69 13.69 -8.20 0.51
N PHE A 70 13.89 -8.90 1.63
CA PHE A 70 12.87 -9.80 2.18
C PHE A 70 11.59 -9.04 2.56
N LEU A 71 11.73 -7.87 3.20
CA LEU A 71 10.61 -7.02 3.59
C LEU A 71 9.83 -6.49 2.38
N GLU A 72 10.56 -5.99 1.37
CA GLU A 72 9.99 -5.51 0.11
C GLU A 72 9.19 -6.60 -0.59
N GLN A 73 9.75 -7.79 -0.74
CA GLN A 73 9.05 -8.90 -1.39
C GLN A 73 7.86 -9.40 -0.58
N HIS A 74 8.01 -9.55 0.74
CA HIS A 74 6.96 -10.13 1.57
C HIS A 74 5.79 -9.17 1.82
N TYR A 75 6.07 -7.93 2.24
CA TYR A 75 5.03 -6.99 2.66
C TYR A 75 4.58 -6.04 1.55
N PHE A 76 5.47 -5.61 0.65
CA PHE A 76 5.11 -4.65 -0.40
C PHE A 76 4.65 -5.34 -1.68
N ALA A 77 5.27 -6.47 -2.05
CA ALA A 77 4.85 -7.28 -3.19
C ALA A 77 3.92 -8.44 -2.81
N ALA A 78 3.48 -8.51 -1.54
CA ALA A 78 2.56 -9.51 -1.00
C ALA A 78 2.97 -10.98 -1.29
N GLN A 79 4.27 -11.27 -1.37
CA GLN A 79 4.74 -12.63 -1.67
C GLN A 79 4.78 -13.49 -0.41
N PRO A 80 4.35 -14.76 -0.47
CA PRO A 80 4.48 -15.65 0.67
C PRO A 80 5.96 -15.94 0.97
N ALA A 81 6.30 -16.24 2.22
CA ALA A 81 7.69 -16.44 2.64
C ALA A 81 8.40 -17.59 1.87
N SER A 82 7.64 -18.59 1.39
CA SER A 82 8.13 -19.66 0.52
C SER A 82 8.58 -19.15 -0.85
N GLU A 83 7.83 -18.23 -1.46
CA GLU A 83 8.18 -17.60 -2.74
C GLU A 83 9.44 -16.74 -2.60
N VAL A 84 9.49 -15.93 -1.54
CA VAL A 84 10.65 -15.11 -1.19
C VAL A 84 11.89 -15.99 -1.00
N ALA A 85 11.74 -17.11 -0.30
CA ALA A 85 12.82 -18.07 -0.06
C ALA A 85 13.35 -18.67 -1.36
N ARG A 86 12.45 -19.13 -2.23
CA ARG A 86 12.79 -19.67 -3.56
C ARG A 86 13.55 -18.65 -4.41
N ARG A 87 13.03 -17.42 -4.52
CA ARG A 87 13.65 -16.34 -5.30
C ARG A 87 15.04 -15.93 -4.83
N ASN A 88 15.33 -16.09 -3.54
CA ASN A 88 16.62 -15.72 -2.96
C ASN A 88 17.55 -16.92 -2.74
N GLY A 89 17.15 -18.14 -3.12
CA GLY A 89 17.96 -19.35 -2.95
C GLY A 89 18.25 -19.70 -1.48
N VAL A 90 17.27 -19.48 -0.59
CA VAL A 90 17.45 -19.67 0.87
C VAL A 90 16.33 -20.53 1.45
N HIS A 91 16.56 -21.12 2.62
CA HIS A 91 15.50 -21.82 3.35
C HIS A 91 14.39 -20.86 3.83
N PRO A 92 13.10 -21.24 3.81
CA PRO A 92 11.99 -20.40 4.32
C PRO A 92 12.19 -19.89 5.75
N THR A 93 12.75 -20.72 6.63
CA THR A 93 13.09 -20.32 8.02
C THR A 93 14.09 -19.15 8.07
N THR A 94 14.99 -19.04 7.09
CA THR A 94 15.92 -17.91 6.99
C THR A 94 15.18 -16.62 6.67
N VAL A 95 14.20 -16.68 5.78
CA VAL A 95 13.35 -15.53 5.45
C VAL A 95 12.54 -15.11 6.68
N THR A 96 11.86 -16.03 7.36
CA THR A 96 11.03 -15.70 8.52
C THR A 96 11.86 -15.12 9.68
N ARG A 97 13.05 -15.68 9.95
CA ARG A 97 14.00 -15.11 10.92
C ARG A 97 14.49 -13.72 10.51
N GLY A 98 14.80 -13.52 9.23
CA GLY A 98 15.22 -12.23 8.68
C GLY A 98 14.13 -11.17 8.81
N LEU A 99 12.89 -11.50 8.46
CA LEU A 99 11.72 -10.63 8.60
C LEU A 99 11.49 -10.25 10.07
N ARG A 100 11.50 -11.22 10.99
CA ARG A 100 11.35 -10.95 12.43
C ARG A 100 12.42 -9.99 12.96
N ARG A 101 13.68 -10.21 12.59
CA ARG A 101 14.79 -9.30 12.97
C ARG A 101 14.61 -7.90 12.38
N ALA A 102 14.27 -7.80 11.11
CA ALA A 102 14.06 -6.52 10.44
C ALA A 102 12.90 -5.73 11.07
N VAL A 103 11.77 -6.38 11.34
CA VAL A 103 10.63 -5.78 12.03
C VAL A 103 10.99 -5.35 13.45
N ALA A 104 11.77 -6.16 14.19
CA ALA A 104 12.24 -5.78 15.51
C ALA A 104 13.12 -4.52 15.49
N LYS A 105 14.01 -4.39 14.49
CA LYS A 105 14.82 -3.17 14.28
C LYS A 105 13.96 -1.94 14.02
N LEU A 106 12.94 -2.08 13.16
CA LEU A 106 12.01 -0.99 12.86
C LEU A 106 11.16 -0.61 14.07
N ARG A 107 10.65 -1.57 14.83
CA ARG A 107 9.92 -1.30 16.08
C ARG A 107 10.79 -0.58 17.09
N LYS A 108 12.04 -1.03 17.29
CA LYS A 108 13.00 -0.33 18.17
C LYS A 108 13.25 1.10 17.69
N ALA A 109 13.33 1.32 16.38
CA ALA A 109 13.46 2.66 15.80
C ALA A 109 12.23 3.54 16.08
N ALA A 110 11.04 2.97 15.96
CA ALA A 110 9.77 3.66 16.23
C ALA A 110 9.63 4.07 17.69
N HIS A 111 10.17 3.29 18.63
CA HIS A 111 10.16 3.67 20.05
C HIS A 111 11.26 4.68 20.42
N ALA A 112 12.40 4.64 19.73
CA ALA A 112 13.56 5.51 20.00
C ALA A 112 13.45 6.92 19.36
N ASN A 113 12.26 7.33 18.92
CA ASN A 113 11.89 8.61 18.27
C ASN A 113 12.96 9.70 18.25
N GLY A 114 13.45 10.06 17.05
CA GLY A 114 14.74 10.74 16.95
C GLY A 114 14.83 12.08 16.24
N ARG A 115 13.80 12.63 15.59
CA ARG A 115 14.00 13.86 14.77
C ARG A 115 12.87 14.89 14.76
N GLY A 116 11.70 14.61 15.35
CA GLY A 116 10.59 15.58 15.43
C GLY A 116 10.02 15.98 14.06
N GLY A 117 10.19 15.13 13.04
CA GLY A 117 9.58 15.38 11.72
C GLY A 117 8.11 14.96 11.69
N PRO A 118 7.34 15.40 10.67
CA PRO A 118 5.93 15.06 10.54
C PRO A 118 5.70 13.55 10.43
N GLU A 119 6.67 12.79 9.90
CA GLU A 119 6.55 11.33 9.84
C GLU A 119 6.82 10.66 11.20
N ASP A 120 7.66 11.26 12.05
CA ASP A 120 7.90 10.75 13.41
C ASP A 120 6.66 11.00 14.29
N GLU A 121 6.01 12.15 14.15
CA GLU A 121 4.74 12.45 14.83
C GLU A 121 3.62 11.49 14.42
N ALA A 122 3.53 11.18 13.12
CA ALA A 122 2.57 10.21 12.60
C ALA A 122 2.81 8.82 13.24
N VAL A 123 4.07 8.40 13.39
CA VAL A 123 4.41 7.14 14.07
C VAL A 123 4.03 7.16 15.55
N ILE A 124 4.32 8.25 16.26
CA ILE A 124 3.93 8.41 17.67
C ILE A 124 2.41 8.32 17.82
N ARG A 125 1.65 9.00 16.95
CA ARG A 125 0.19 8.95 16.92
C ARG A 125 -0.32 7.53 16.65
N ALA A 126 0.27 6.83 15.68
CA ALA A 126 -0.09 5.46 15.35
C ALA A 126 0.21 4.46 16.48
N ILE A 127 1.32 4.64 17.20
CA ILE A 127 1.63 3.85 18.40
C ILE A 127 0.59 4.11 19.49
N LYS A 128 0.26 5.38 19.78
CA LYS A 128 -0.75 5.75 20.79
C LYS A 128 -2.14 5.16 20.48
N LYS A 129 -2.59 5.22 19.22
CA LYS A 129 -3.88 4.64 18.77
C LYS A 129 -3.99 3.14 19.00
N ARG A 130 -2.88 2.41 19.09
CA ARG A 130 -2.82 0.95 19.27
C ARG A 130 -2.70 0.48 20.72
N CYS A 131 -2.45 1.40 21.66
CA CYS A 131 -2.23 1.09 23.07
C CYS A 131 -3.50 1.19 23.93
N TRP A 132 -4.68 1.19 23.31
CA TRP A 132 -6.00 1.14 23.95
C TRP A 132 -6.74 -0.11 23.52
#